data_AF-A0A261FJU8-F1
#
_entry.id   AF-A0A261FJU8-F1
#
_cell.length_a   1.000
_cell.length_b   1.000
_cell.length_c   1.000
_cell.angle_alpha   90.00
_cell.angle_beta   90.00
_cell.angle_gamma   90.00
#
_symmetry.space_group_name_H-M   'P 1'
#
loop_
_entity.id
_entity.type
_entity.pdbx_description
1 polymer ?
#
loop_
_entity_poly.entity_id
_entity_poly.type
_entity_poly.pdbx_seq_one_letter_code
_entity_poly.pdbx_strand_id
1 'polypeptide(L)'
;MQNDSKRPETQPGSGRRPWFDRRDPGDRPDRSWIAWHWKGVVAALCAIGLAVMSYFWIWLPNRPVDISHTQYVIKTGDKFTHRQIDDAIGVMLDRKWTNWHGCVIYKITYDEAWSDQYLASEHQMTVDHPGSSSSISMAIDQYGADRVVIFQTDFQCSGAGNTMSMGTSRQSGWMDTYVYDPDSYDAERGWMYIDSGY
;
A
#
# COMPACT_ATOMS: atom_id res chain seq x y z
N MET A 1 -109.92 42.69 -46.11
CA MET A 1 -110.14 41.81 -44.94
C MET A 1 -108.76 41.34 -44.50
N GLN A 2 -107.97 42.14 -43.76
CA GLN A 2 -108.04 42.44 -42.31
C GLN A 2 -107.71 41.20 -41.44
N ASN A 3 -106.47 41.20 -40.93
CA ASN A 3 -105.98 40.72 -39.62
C ASN A 3 -106.21 39.23 -39.24
N ASP A 4 -105.33 38.52 -38.52
CA ASP A 4 -104.30 38.92 -37.57
C ASP A 4 -103.42 37.71 -37.16
N SER A 5 -102.24 37.97 -36.57
CA SER A 5 -101.64 37.23 -35.43
C SER A 5 -101.12 35.78 -35.66
N LYS A 6 -99.92 35.34 -35.26
CA LYS A 6 -98.83 35.84 -34.41
C LYS A 6 -97.61 34.92 -34.59
N ARG A 7 -96.40 35.49 -34.57
CA ARG A 7 -95.15 34.78 -34.20
C ARG A 7 -95.08 34.63 -32.67
N PRO A 8 -94.28 33.69 -32.15
CA PRO A 8 -93.08 34.17 -31.49
C PRO A 8 -91.81 33.41 -31.90
N GLU A 9 -90.71 34.16 -31.90
CA GLU A 9 -89.33 33.68 -31.92
C GLU A 9 -88.99 32.88 -30.66
N THR A 10 -88.14 31.85 -30.82
CA THR A 10 -87.24 31.42 -29.76
C THR A 10 -85.85 31.13 -30.34
N GLN A 11 -84.86 31.68 -29.65
CA GLN A 11 -83.46 31.90 -30.03
C GLN A 11 -82.59 30.63 -30.22
N PRO A 12 -81.40 30.79 -30.85
CA PRO A 12 -80.43 29.72 -31.05
C PRO A 12 -79.80 29.28 -29.73
N GLY A 13 -79.94 27.99 -29.42
CA GLY A 13 -79.31 27.37 -28.26
C GLY A 13 -77.79 27.41 -28.34
N SER A 14 -77.20 28.19 -27.44
CA SER A 14 -75.78 28.19 -27.10
C SER A 14 -75.34 26.80 -26.63
N GLY A 15 -74.71 26.03 -27.52
CA GLY A 15 -74.04 24.79 -27.18
C GLY A 15 -72.79 25.06 -26.33
N ARG A 16 -72.94 25.04 -25.01
CA ARG A 16 -71.81 24.99 -24.06
C ARG A 16 -71.04 23.71 -24.32
N ARG A 17 -69.78 23.83 -24.71
CA ARG A 17 -68.84 22.70 -24.74
C ARG A 17 -68.61 22.20 -23.31
N PRO A 18 -68.58 20.88 -23.06
CA PRO A 18 -68.30 20.34 -21.72
C PRO A 18 -66.88 20.71 -21.29
N TRP A 19 -66.74 21.22 -20.06
CA TRP A 19 -65.50 21.65 -19.40
C TRP A 19 -64.68 20.49 -18.79
N PHE A 20 -64.82 19.27 -19.30
CA PHE A 20 -64.04 18.13 -18.85
C PHE A 20 -63.61 17.31 -20.06
N ASP A 21 -62.38 17.51 -20.51
CA ASP A 21 -61.35 16.47 -20.73
C ASP A 21 -60.19 17.08 -21.54
N ARG A 22 -59.45 18.01 -20.92
CA ARG A 22 -58.12 18.40 -21.42
C ARG A 22 -57.09 17.76 -20.49
N ARG A 23 -56.88 16.45 -20.65
CA ARG A 23 -55.62 15.84 -20.24
C ARG A 23 -54.56 16.38 -21.19
N ASP A 24 -53.69 17.25 -20.69
CA ASP A 24 -52.50 17.69 -21.42
C ASP A 24 -51.67 16.45 -21.79
N PRO A 25 -51.41 16.19 -23.09
CA PRO A 25 -50.56 15.08 -23.51
C PRO A 25 -49.05 15.33 -23.25
N GLY A 26 -48.70 16.47 -22.64
CA GLY A 26 -47.34 17.00 -22.58
C GLY A 26 -46.47 16.50 -21.43
N ASP A 27 -47.04 15.98 -20.34
CA ASP A 27 -46.29 15.60 -19.14
C ASP A 27 -46.00 14.09 -19.07
N ARG A 28 -45.53 13.51 -20.17
CA ARG A 28 -44.76 12.26 -20.04
C ARG A 28 -43.30 12.66 -19.85
N PRO A 29 -42.67 12.42 -18.68
CA PRO A 29 -41.25 12.70 -18.53
C PRO A 29 -40.51 12.00 -19.65
N ASP A 30 -39.74 12.76 -20.41
CA ASP A 30 -39.01 12.28 -21.57
C ASP A 30 -38.14 11.09 -21.15
N ARG A 31 -38.46 9.89 -21.66
CA ARG A 31 -37.70 8.66 -21.41
C ARG A 31 -36.22 8.82 -21.81
N SER A 32 -35.90 9.78 -22.69
CA SER A 32 -34.53 10.11 -23.08
C SER A 32 -33.72 10.71 -21.93
N TRP A 33 -34.34 11.54 -21.07
CA TRP A 33 -33.69 12.13 -19.88
C TRP A 33 -33.32 11.05 -18.87
N ILE A 34 -34.26 10.13 -18.58
CA ILE A 34 -34.03 8.98 -17.69
C ILE A 34 -32.91 8.09 -18.26
N ALA A 35 -32.97 7.75 -19.56
CA ALA A 35 -31.95 6.92 -20.20
C ALA A 35 -30.55 7.57 -20.24
N TRP A 36 -30.45 8.88 -20.40
CA TRP A 36 -29.19 9.63 -20.32
C TRP A 36 -28.61 9.62 -18.90
N HIS A 37 -29.46 9.80 -17.88
CA HIS A 37 -29.03 9.76 -16.48
C HIS A 37 -28.52 8.36 -16.10
N TRP A 38 -29.21 7.30 -16.53
CA TRP A 38 -28.76 5.92 -16.29
C TRP A 38 -27.44 5.58 -16.99
N LYS A 39 -27.21 6.07 -18.22
CA LYS A 39 -25.92 5.91 -18.91
C LYS A 39 -24.79 6.62 -18.16
N GLY A 40 -25.03 7.83 -17.69
CA GLY A 40 -24.07 8.59 -16.88
C GLY A 40 -23.74 7.90 -15.54
N VAL A 41 -24.76 7.38 -14.86
CA VAL A 41 -24.58 6.63 -13.59
C VAL A 41 -23.78 5.34 -13.82
N VAL A 42 -24.11 4.56 -14.86
CA VAL A 42 -23.38 3.32 -15.18
C VAL A 42 -21.92 3.63 -15.54
N ALA A 43 -21.67 4.66 -16.36
CA ALA A 43 -20.31 5.08 -16.69
C ALA A 43 -19.51 5.52 -15.46
N ALA A 44 -20.13 6.27 -14.54
CA ALA A 44 -19.50 6.68 -13.29
C ALA A 44 -19.15 5.47 -12.39
N LEU A 45 -20.05 4.50 -12.27
CA LEU A 45 -19.80 3.27 -11.51
C LEU A 45 -18.68 2.43 -12.12
N CYS A 46 -18.63 2.31 -13.45
CA CYS A 46 -17.53 1.64 -14.14
C CYS A 46 -16.18 2.35 -13.89
N ALA A 47 -16.14 3.68 -13.95
CA ALA A 47 -14.93 4.46 -13.67
C ALA A 47 -14.45 4.27 -12.22
N ILE A 48 -15.37 4.29 -11.25
CA ILE A 48 -15.05 4.01 -9.84
C ILE A 48 -14.50 2.58 -9.69
N GLY A 49 -15.14 1.59 -10.32
CA GLY A 49 -14.66 0.20 -10.31
C GLY A 49 -13.24 0.06 -10.84
N LEU A 50 -12.93 0.71 -11.96
CA LEU A 50 -11.57 0.71 -12.53
C LEU A 50 -10.56 1.42 -11.64
N ALA A 51 -10.95 2.53 -11.01
CA ALA A 51 -10.09 3.25 -10.06
C ALA A 51 -9.77 2.40 -8.83
N VAL A 52 -10.78 1.73 -8.25
CA VAL A 52 -10.62 0.81 -7.12
C VAL A 52 -9.69 -0.34 -7.52
N MET A 53 -9.92 -0.99 -8.66
CA MET A 53 -9.07 -2.08 -9.13
C MET A 53 -7.63 -1.63 -9.34
N SER A 54 -7.42 -0.47 -9.97
CA SER A 54 -6.08 0.09 -10.20
C SER A 54 -5.38 0.41 -8.88
N TYR A 55 -6.10 0.98 -7.91
CA TYR A 55 -5.55 1.28 -6.59
C TYR A 55 -5.11 0.01 -5.86
N PHE A 56 -5.96 -1.01 -5.79
CA PHE A 56 -5.66 -2.23 -5.02
C PHE A 56 -4.66 -3.16 -5.69
N TRP A 57 -4.71 -3.30 -7.02
CA TRP A 57 -3.92 -4.31 -7.74
C TRP A 57 -2.69 -3.75 -8.44
N ILE A 58 -2.61 -2.44 -8.68
CA ILE A 58 -1.47 -1.82 -9.34
C ILE A 58 -0.73 -0.91 -8.35
N TRP A 59 -1.42 0.02 -7.71
CA TRP A 59 -0.74 1.01 -6.88
C TRP A 59 -0.26 0.45 -5.54
N LEU A 60 -1.12 -0.19 -4.75
CA LEU A 60 -0.74 -0.73 -3.44
C LEU A 60 0.46 -1.70 -3.48
N PRO A 61 0.57 -2.62 -4.46
CA PRO A 61 1.74 -3.49 -4.62
C PRO A 61 3.02 -2.75 -4.99
N ASN A 62 2.92 -1.68 -5.79
CA ASN A 62 4.07 -0.98 -6.36
C ASN A 62 4.41 0.33 -5.63
N ARG A 63 3.65 0.68 -4.58
CA ARG A 63 3.95 1.89 -3.81
C ARG A 63 5.33 1.75 -3.15
N PRO A 64 6.09 2.83 -3.02
CA PRO A 64 7.35 2.80 -2.28
C PRO A 64 7.16 2.24 -0.88
N VAL A 65 8.22 1.66 -0.32
CA VAL A 65 8.22 1.22 1.07
C VAL A 65 7.81 2.37 1.98
N ASP A 66 6.90 2.09 2.90
CA ASP A 66 6.38 3.08 3.83
C ASP A 66 7.16 3.03 5.13
N ILE A 67 7.90 4.11 5.38
CA ILE A 67 8.75 4.30 6.55
C ILE A 67 8.31 5.51 7.40
N SER A 68 7.18 6.16 7.08
CA SER A 68 6.79 7.42 7.72
C SER A 68 6.48 7.29 9.21
N HIS A 69 6.20 6.07 9.66
CA HIS A 69 5.88 5.74 11.06
C HIS A 69 6.80 4.66 11.63
N THR A 70 7.97 4.45 11.01
CA THR A 70 8.95 3.49 11.52
C THR A 70 9.50 3.93 12.88
N GLN A 71 9.46 3.02 13.85
CA GLN A 71 10.07 3.22 15.15
C GLN A 71 11.51 2.72 15.13
N TYR A 72 12.44 3.52 15.63
CA TYR A 72 13.84 3.14 15.77
C TYR A 72 14.14 2.90 17.25
N VAL A 73 14.56 1.68 17.59
CA VAL A 73 14.93 1.29 18.95
C VAL A 73 16.39 0.89 18.94
N ILE A 74 17.26 1.84 19.28
CA ILE A 74 18.71 1.69 19.15
C ILE A 74 19.34 1.68 20.54
N LYS A 75 20.00 0.57 20.88
CA LYS A 75 20.78 0.37 22.09
C LYS A 75 22.21 0.01 21.70
N THR A 76 23.04 1.04 21.61
CA THR A 76 24.48 0.91 21.35
C THR A 76 25.24 0.67 22.64
N GLY A 77 26.34 -0.07 22.55
CA GLY A 77 27.40 -0.13 23.55
C GLY A 77 28.63 0.63 23.04
N ASP A 78 29.78 -0.03 23.08
CA ASP A 78 31.08 0.57 22.73
C ASP A 78 31.56 0.14 21.32
N LYS A 79 30.92 -0.86 20.71
CA LYS A 79 31.32 -1.46 19.43
C LYS A 79 31.14 -0.51 18.26
N PHE A 80 29.96 0.14 18.18
CA PHE A 80 29.64 1.08 17.11
C PHE A 80 29.14 2.40 17.68
N THR A 81 29.60 3.49 17.07
CA THR A 81 29.03 4.80 17.34
C THR A 81 27.60 4.91 16.81
N HIS A 82 26.79 5.76 17.43
CA HIS A 82 25.42 6.01 16.97
C HIS A 82 25.37 6.41 15.49
N ARG A 83 26.33 7.22 15.05
CA ARG A 83 26.45 7.64 13.64
C ARG A 83 26.69 6.46 12.70
N GLN A 84 27.55 5.52 13.07
CA GLN A 84 27.80 4.33 12.25
C GLN A 84 26.51 3.51 12.12
N ILE A 85 25.74 3.37 13.20
CA ILE A 85 24.44 2.68 13.17
C ILE A 85 23.42 3.43 12.31
N ASP A 86 23.35 4.76 12.41
CA ASP A 86 22.49 5.57 11.54
C ASP A 86 22.86 5.41 10.05
N ASP A 87 24.17 5.38 9.74
CA ASP A 87 24.66 5.13 8.39
C ASP A 87 24.28 3.73 7.91
N ALA A 88 24.36 2.70 8.77
CA ALA A 88 23.94 1.34 8.45
C ALA A 88 22.45 1.25 8.13
N ILE A 89 21.62 1.90 8.95
CA ILE A 89 20.17 1.99 8.74
C ILE A 89 19.88 2.71 7.42
N GLY A 90 20.61 3.79 7.13
CA GLY A 90 20.51 4.49 5.84
C GLY A 90 20.79 3.56 4.66
N VAL A 91 21.89 2.82 4.69
CA VAL A 91 22.28 1.85 3.65
C VAL A 91 21.23 0.74 3.51
N MET A 92 20.72 0.23 4.64
CA MET A 92 19.68 -0.77 4.65
C MET A 92 18.42 -0.26 3.93
N LEU A 93 17.97 0.95 4.27
CA LEU A 93 16.80 1.59 3.67
C LEU A 93 17.01 1.88 2.18
N ASP A 94 18.19 2.37 1.81
CA ASP A 94 18.53 2.80 0.44
C ASP A 94 18.73 1.61 -0.51
N ARG A 95 19.40 0.53 -0.09
CA ARG A 95 19.69 -0.64 -0.95
C ARG A 95 18.60 -1.70 -0.92
N LYS A 96 18.23 -2.12 0.29
CA LYS A 96 17.38 -3.29 0.48
C LYS A 96 15.91 -2.91 0.36
N TRP A 97 15.49 -1.91 1.13
CA TRP A 97 14.07 -1.61 1.29
C TRP A 97 13.48 -0.77 0.15
N THR A 98 14.28 -0.06 -0.64
CA THR A 98 13.81 0.62 -1.87
C THR A 98 13.15 -0.33 -2.86
N ASN A 99 13.60 -1.59 -2.91
CA ASN A 99 13.03 -2.61 -3.78
C ASN A 99 11.83 -3.35 -3.17
N TRP A 100 11.47 -3.06 -1.91
CA TRP A 100 10.38 -3.72 -1.18
C TRP A 100 9.09 -2.90 -1.31
N HIS A 101 8.59 -2.83 -2.54
CA HIS A 101 7.35 -2.14 -2.84
C HIS A 101 6.16 -2.78 -2.12
N GLY A 102 5.19 -1.94 -1.74
CA GLY A 102 3.98 -2.41 -1.07
C GLY A 102 4.20 -2.89 0.37
N CYS A 103 5.38 -2.66 0.95
CA CYS A 103 5.69 -2.97 2.34
C CYS A 103 5.62 -1.74 3.26
N VAL A 104 5.39 -1.99 4.54
CA VAL A 104 5.42 -1.01 5.63
C VAL A 104 6.40 -1.50 6.67
N ILE A 105 7.35 -0.65 7.06
CA ILE A 105 8.30 -0.95 8.14
C ILE A 105 7.78 -0.32 9.43
N TYR A 106 7.51 -1.14 10.43
CA TYR A 106 6.99 -0.69 11.72
C TYR A 106 8.08 -0.37 12.71
N LYS A 107 9.14 -1.19 12.75
CA LYS A 107 10.19 -1.06 13.76
C LYS A 107 11.51 -1.57 13.20
N ILE A 108 12.58 -0.83 13.46
CA ILE A 108 13.96 -1.28 13.30
C ILE A 108 14.60 -1.23 14.68
N THR A 109 15.15 -2.35 15.12
CA THR A 109 15.78 -2.51 16.42
C THR A 109 17.25 -2.87 16.24
N TYR A 110 18.11 -2.15 16.94
CA TYR A 110 19.49 -2.55 17.15
C TYR A 110 19.74 -2.67 18.65
N ASP A 111 20.18 -3.83 19.09
CA ASP A 111 20.62 -4.08 20.46
C ASP A 111 21.98 -4.77 20.38
N GLU A 112 23.04 -4.04 20.69
CA GLU A 112 24.43 -4.50 20.52
C GLU A 112 24.69 -5.79 21.31
N ALA A 113 24.26 -5.84 22.58
CA ALA A 113 24.48 -6.99 23.44
C ALA A 113 23.74 -8.24 22.92
N TRP A 114 22.51 -8.07 22.41
CA TRP A 114 21.78 -9.17 21.79
C TRP A 114 22.43 -9.61 20.46
N SER A 115 22.86 -8.65 19.63
CA SER A 115 23.53 -8.93 18.35
C SER A 115 24.81 -9.74 18.58
N ASP A 116 25.63 -9.37 19.57
CA ASP A 116 26.88 -10.07 19.87
C ASP A 116 26.64 -11.49 20.37
N GLN A 117 25.61 -11.70 21.19
CA GLN A 117 25.21 -13.03 21.65
C GLN A 117 24.75 -13.91 20.47
N TYR A 118 23.96 -13.36 19.55
CA TYR A 118 23.50 -14.08 18.37
C TYR A 118 24.68 -14.47 17.46
N LEU A 119 25.55 -13.51 17.14
CA LEU A 119 26.75 -13.72 16.31
C LEU A 119 27.65 -14.81 16.90
N ALA A 120 27.88 -14.77 18.22
CA ALA A 120 28.67 -15.80 18.91
C ALA A 120 28.01 -17.18 18.82
N SER A 121 26.69 -17.26 19.01
CA SER A 121 25.94 -18.51 18.90
C SER A 121 26.00 -19.09 17.50
N GLU A 122 25.80 -18.27 16.47
CA GLU A 122 25.79 -18.74 15.08
C GLU A 122 27.17 -19.21 14.63
N HIS A 123 28.21 -18.47 14.99
CA HIS A 123 29.58 -18.89 14.73
C HIS A 123 29.90 -20.22 15.43
N GLN A 124 29.55 -20.35 16.72
CA GLN A 124 29.75 -21.59 17.47
C GLN A 124 29.03 -22.79 16.82
N MET A 125 27.81 -22.61 16.31
CA MET A 125 27.10 -23.69 15.62
C MET A 125 27.86 -24.21 14.41
N THR A 126 28.51 -23.34 13.63
CA THR A 126 29.32 -23.77 12.48
C THR A 126 30.62 -24.46 12.89
N VAL A 127 31.21 -24.07 14.02
CA VAL A 127 32.37 -24.76 14.61
C VAL A 127 31.98 -26.16 15.08
N ASP A 128 30.83 -26.30 15.72
CA ASP A 128 30.35 -27.56 16.28
C ASP A 128 29.87 -28.56 15.22
N HIS A 129 29.46 -28.07 14.04
CA HIS A 129 28.89 -28.87 12.96
C HIS A 129 29.72 -28.72 11.66
N PRO A 130 30.88 -29.40 11.56
CA PRO A 130 31.72 -29.33 10.38
C PRO A 130 30.96 -29.79 9.14
N GLY A 131 30.74 -28.87 8.20
CA GLY A 131 29.93 -29.05 6.98
C GLY A 131 28.69 -28.14 6.92
N SER A 132 28.32 -27.49 8.02
CA SER A 132 27.36 -26.38 8.02
C SER A 132 28.03 -25.09 7.57
N SER A 133 27.35 -24.27 6.77
CA SER A 133 27.84 -22.97 6.32
C SER A 133 26.83 -21.88 6.69
N SER A 134 27.32 -20.81 7.32
CA SER A 134 26.58 -19.57 7.52
C SER A 134 27.36 -18.42 6.89
N SER A 135 26.65 -17.58 6.13
CA SER A 135 27.14 -16.31 5.60
C SER A 135 27.67 -15.40 6.71
N ILE A 136 26.99 -15.39 7.86
CA ILE A 136 27.34 -14.60 9.04
C ILE A 136 28.59 -15.17 9.70
N SER A 137 28.69 -16.50 9.85
CA SER A 137 29.91 -17.12 10.38
C SER A 137 31.13 -16.85 9.48
N MET A 138 30.97 -16.94 8.16
CA MET A 138 32.04 -16.56 7.22
C MET A 138 32.42 -15.07 7.33
N ALA A 139 31.45 -14.18 7.56
CA ALA A 139 31.73 -12.77 7.79
C ALA A 139 32.50 -12.56 9.11
N ILE A 140 32.17 -13.31 10.17
CA ILE A 140 32.91 -13.28 11.43
C ILE A 140 34.36 -13.76 11.23
N ASP A 141 34.57 -14.87 10.51
CA ASP A 141 35.92 -15.39 10.21
C ASP A 141 36.75 -14.38 9.41
N GLN A 142 36.13 -13.68 8.47
CA GLN A 142 36.83 -12.76 7.57
C GLN A 142 37.10 -11.39 8.20
N TYR A 143 36.11 -10.81 8.88
CA TYR A 143 36.14 -9.41 9.31
C TYR A 143 36.23 -9.25 10.83
N GLY A 144 35.95 -10.30 11.59
CA GLY A 144 35.80 -10.25 13.04
C GLY A 144 34.37 -9.92 13.46
N ALA A 145 33.92 -10.54 14.54
CA ALA A 145 32.59 -10.29 15.11
C ALA A 145 32.40 -8.83 15.55
N ASP A 146 33.49 -8.13 15.88
CA ASP A 146 33.52 -6.71 16.24
C ASP A 146 33.06 -5.78 15.09
N ARG A 147 33.07 -6.28 13.84
CA ARG A 147 32.64 -5.53 12.66
C ARG A 147 31.27 -5.92 12.14
N VAL A 148 30.65 -6.96 12.66
CA VAL A 148 29.35 -7.45 12.18
C VAL A 148 28.21 -6.92 13.06
N VAL A 149 27.10 -6.54 12.44
CA VAL A 149 25.90 -6.03 13.11
C VAL A 149 24.66 -6.75 12.61
N ILE A 150 23.72 -7.02 13.51
CA ILE A 150 22.40 -7.57 13.16
C ILE A 150 21.32 -6.59 13.60
N PHE A 151 20.47 -6.20 12.65
CA PHE A 151 19.25 -5.45 12.92
C PHE A 151 18.05 -6.38 12.94
N GLN A 152 17.10 -6.10 13.82
CA GLN A 152 15.78 -6.74 13.79
C GLN A 152 14.74 -5.78 13.22
N THR A 153 14.04 -6.23 12.19
CA THR A 153 13.03 -5.45 11.48
C THR A 153 11.66 -6.10 11.62
N ASP A 154 10.67 -5.28 11.96
CA ASP A 154 9.26 -5.66 11.91
C ASP A 154 8.60 -4.96 10.73
N PHE A 155 8.00 -5.73 9.81
CA PHE A 155 7.39 -5.20 8.61
C PHE A 155 6.12 -5.97 8.22
N GLN A 156 5.35 -5.42 7.30
CA GLN A 156 4.27 -6.15 6.63
C GLN A 156 4.25 -5.74 5.17
N CYS A 157 4.07 -6.72 4.29
CA CYS A 157 3.91 -6.48 2.87
C CYS A 157 2.47 -6.78 2.44
N SER A 158 2.00 -6.10 1.39
CA SER A 158 0.65 -6.30 0.84
C SER A 158 0.48 -7.62 0.05
N GLY A 159 1.52 -8.46 -0.01
CA GLY A 159 1.50 -9.79 -0.64
C GLY A 159 1.55 -9.79 -2.17
N ALA A 160 1.93 -8.67 -2.78
CA ALA A 160 2.02 -8.53 -4.23
C ALA A 160 3.42 -8.01 -4.61
N GLY A 161 3.92 -8.40 -5.79
CA GLY A 161 5.28 -8.09 -6.24
C GLY A 161 6.35 -9.10 -5.79
N ASN A 162 7.59 -8.67 -5.79
CA ASN A 162 8.80 -9.44 -5.44
C ASN A 162 8.86 -9.91 -3.97
N THR A 163 7.92 -9.47 -3.12
CA THR A 163 7.79 -9.91 -1.72
C THR A 163 6.67 -10.94 -1.52
N MET A 164 6.16 -11.56 -2.59
CA MET A 164 5.12 -12.60 -2.51
C MET A 164 5.47 -13.75 -1.56
N SER A 165 6.76 -14.09 -1.42
CA SER A 165 7.24 -15.14 -0.49
C SER A 165 7.12 -14.77 0.99
N MET A 166 6.98 -13.48 1.31
CA MET A 166 6.88 -12.99 2.69
C MET A 166 5.45 -12.93 3.23
N GLY A 167 4.48 -13.29 2.39
CA GLY A 167 3.07 -13.29 2.74
C GLY A 167 2.50 -11.89 3.01
N THR A 168 1.24 -11.86 3.43
CA THR A 168 0.53 -10.63 3.82
C THR A 168 0.53 -10.41 5.33
N SER A 169 1.06 -11.36 6.10
CA SER A 169 1.12 -11.28 7.55
C SER A 169 2.20 -10.29 7.99
N ARG A 170 2.01 -9.73 9.19
CA ARG A 170 3.06 -9.00 9.87
C ARG A 170 4.21 -9.95 10.18
N GLN A 171 5.40 -9.60 9.72
CA GLN A 171 6.66 -10.24 10.05
C GLN A 171 7.30 -9.47 11.20
N SER A 172 7.82 -10.20 12.19
CA SER A 172 8.50 -9.62 13.35
C SER A 172 9.84 -10.29 13.56
N GLY A 173 10.86 -9.51 13.93
CA GLY A 173 12.20 -10.04 14.24
C GLY A 173 12.96 -10.54 13.02
N TRP A 174 12.63 -10.09 11.82
CA TRP A 174 13.42 -10.37 10.63
C TRP A 174 14.82 -9.80 10.80
N MET A 175 15.86 -10.59 10.57
CA MET A 175 17.24 -10.17 10.78
C MET A 175 17.86 -9.66 9.48
N ASP A 176 18.57 -8.54 9.59
CA ASP A 176 19.38 -7.97 8.53
C ASP A 176 20.82 -7.80 9.02
N THR A 177 21.75 -8.53 8.42
CA THR A 177 23.14 -8.58 8.84
C THR A 177 24.03 -7.78 7.91
N TYR A 178 24.86 -6.91 8.51
CA TYR A 178 25.82 -6.08 7.79
C TYR A 178 27.20 -6.19 8.43
N VAL A 179 28.23 -5.86 7.67
CA VAL A 179 29.60 -5.71 8.16
C VAL A 179 30.10 -4.30 7.91
N TYR A 180 30.82 -3.74 8.88
CA TYR A 180 31.50 -2.47 8.76
C TYR A 180 32.90 -2.68 8.19
N ASP A 181 33.11 -2.27 6.94
CA ASP A 181 34.40 -2.26 6.29
C ASP A 181 34.52 -1.00 5.40
N PRO A 182 34.96 0.14 5.96
CA PRO A 182 35.03 1.41 5.24
C PRO A 182 36.06 1.42 4.09
N ASP A 183 36.99 0.47 4.10
CA ASP A 183 38.03 0.36 3.07
C ASP A 183 37.60 -0.52 1.89
N SER A 184 36.49 -1.26 2.02
CA SER A 184 35.97 -2.09 0.94
C SER A 184 35.35 -1.24 -0.17
N TYR A 185 35.62 -1.61 -1.42
CA TYR A 185 35.02 -1.00 -2.60
C TYR A 185 33.50 -1.20 -2.68
N ASP A 186 33.00 -2.31 -2.12
CA ASP A 186 31.57 -2.67 -2.17
C ASP A 186 30.76 -2.01 -1.02
N ALA A 187 31.46 -1.38 -0.08
CA ALA A 187 30.87 -0.74 1.08
C ALA A 187 30.20 0.59 0.72
N GLU A 188 28.95 0.75 1.14
CA GLU A 188 28.24 2.01 1.07
C GLU A 188 28.23 2.64 2.46
N ARG A 189 28.74 3.87 2.59
CA ARG A 189 28.96 4.52 3.90
C ARG A 189 29.72 3.63 4.91
N GLY A 190 30.58 2.75 4.39
CA GLY A 190 31.36 1.78 5.15
C GLY A 190 30.63 0.51 5.55
N TRP A 191 29.40 0.27 5.06
CA TRP A 191 28.63 -0.93 5.35
C TRP A 191 28.42 -1.80 4.12
N MET A 192 28.55 -3.12 4.31
CA MET A 192 28.24 -4.13 3.31
C MET A 192 27.15 -5.08 3.84
N TYR A 193 26.21 -5.42 2.97
CA TYR A 193 25.17 -6.41 3.27
C TYR A 193 25.77 -7.82 3.26
N ILE A 194 25.43 -8.63 4.27
CA ILE A 194 25.85 -10.03 4.37
C ILE A 194 24.68 -10.94 4.08
N ASP A 195 23.61 -10.84 4.88
CA ASP A 195 22.47 -11.74 4.79
C ASP A 195 21.23 -11.16 5.43
N SER A 196 20.08 -11.81 5.18
CA SER A 196 18.85 -11.53 5.87
C SER A 196 17.90 -12.71 5.94
N GLY A 197 17.25 -12.89 7.09
CA GLY A 197 16.44 -14.06 7.35
C GLY A 197 15.95 -14.17 8.79
N TYR A 198 15.54 -15.39 9.15
CA TYR A 198 15.13 -15.79 10.49
C TYR A 198 16.15 -16.73 11.12
#